data_AF-A0A5P0JJ28-F1
#
_entry.id   AF-A0A5P0JJ28-F1
#
_cell.length_a   1.000
_cell.length_b   1.000
_cell.length_c   1.000
_cell.angle_alpha   90.00
_cell.angle_beta   90.00
_cell.angle_gamma   90.00
#
_symmetry.space_group_name_H-M   'P 1'
#
loop_
_entity.id
_entity.type
_entity.pdbx_description
1 polymer ?
#
loop_
_entity_poly.entity_id
_entity_poly.type
_entity_poly.pdbx_seq_one_letter_code
_entity_poly.pdbx_strand_id
1 'polypeptide(L)'
;VKFLAKIASDMNKPNGQFVITPAEVPAFLQTLPLAKIPGVGKVSAAKLEAMGLRTCGDVQKCDLVMLLKRFGKFGRILWERSQGIDERDVNSERLRKSVGVERTMAEDIHHWSECEAIIERLYPELERRLAKVKPDLLIARQGVKLKFDDFQQTTQEHVWPRLNKA
;
A
#
# COMPACT_ATOMS: atom_id res chain seq x y z
N VAL A 1 -8.50 -16.00 3.45
CA VAL A 1 -7.62 -16.86 2.60
C VAL A 1 -6.62 -16.10 1.73
N LYS A 2 -6.96 -14.96 1.09
CA LYS A 2 -6.09 -14.27 0.10
C LYS A 2 -4.68 -13.95 0.61
N PHE A 3 -4.52 -13.52 1.87
CA PHE A 3 -3.19 -13.20 2.39
C PHE A 3 -2.28 -14.44 2.53
N LEU A 4 -2.82 -15.60 2.93
CA LEU A 4 -2.05 -16.85 3.02
C LEU A 4 -1.57 -17.29 1.64
N ALA A 5 -2.42 -17.20 0.61
CA ALA A 5 -2.02 -17.49 -0.77
C ALA A 5 -0.87 -16.56 -1.24
N LYS A 6 -0.91 -15.28 -0.86
CA LYS A 6 0.18 -14.34 -1.17
C LYS A 6 1.49 -14.71 -0.46
N ILE A 7 1.42 -15.24 0.76
CA ILE A 7 2.61 -15.70 1.51
C ILE A 7 3.14 -17.00 0.88
N ALA A 8 2.28 -17.98 0.65
CA ALA A 8 2.62 -19.27 0.05
C ALA A 8 3.34 -19.11 -1.30
N SER A 9 2.85 -18.21 -2.16
CA SER A 9 3.48 -17.94 -3.46
C SER A 9 4.92 -17.40 -3.38
N ASP A 10 5.39 -16.94 -2.22
CA ASP A 10 6.77 -16.50 -2.03
C ASP A 10 7.68 -17.57 -1.39
N MET A 11 7.14 -18.67 -0.86
CA MET A 11 7.92 -19.60 -0.02
C MET A 11 8.85 -20.53 -0.80
N ASN A 12 8.37 -21.11 -1.91
CA ASN A 12 9.14 -22.08 -2.71
C ASN A 12 9.64 -21.47 -4.03
N LYS A 13 10.06 -20.20 -4.00
CA LYS A 13 10.69 -19.57 -5.18
C LYS A 13 12.15 -20.04 -5.32
N PRO A 14 12.69 -20.15 -6.55
CA PRO A 14 12.01 -19.97 -7.85
C PRO A 14 11.30 -21.25 -8.35
N ASN A 15 10.28 -21.08 -9.21
CA ASN A 15 9.55 -22.15 -9.92
C ASN A 15 8.98 -23.32 -9.07
N GLY A 16 8.80 -23.14 -7.76
CA GLY A 16 8.16 -24.12 -6.89
C GLY A 16 6.71 -23.75 -6.56
N GLN A 17 5.97 -24.75 -6.10
CA GLN A 17 4.63 -24.61 -5.55
C GLN A 17 4.68 -24.85 -4.05
N PHE A 18 3.91 -24.08 -3.28
CA PHE A 18 3.75 -24.27 -1.83
C PHE A 18 2.26 -24.25 -1.52
N VAL A 19 1.77 -25.29 -0.85
CA VAL A 19 0.36 -25.46 -0.51
C VAL A 19 0.25 -25.39 1.01
N ILE A 20 -0.73 -24.63 1.50
CA ILE A 20 -1.14 -24.63 2.90
C ILE A 20 -2.57 -25.15 2.92
N THR A 21 -2.74 -26.39 3.36
CA THR A 21 -4.06 -27.00 3.52
C THR A 21 -4.78 -26.41 4.73
N PRO A 22 -6.13 -26.46 4.79
CA PRO A 22 -6.88 -25.95 5.94
C PRO A 22 -6.42 -26.51 7.30
N ALA A 23 -6.01 -27.78 7.34
CA ALA A 23 -5.50 -28.42 8.56
C ALA A 23 -4.12 -27.89 9.00
N GLU A 24 -3.30 -27.42 8.05
CA GLU A 24 -1.97 -26.86 8.34
C GLU A 24 -2.03 -25.39 8.79
N VAL A 25 -3.12 -24.68 8.48
CA VAL A 25 -3.26 -23.23 8.77
C VAL A 25 -2.98 -22.89 10.24
N PRO A 26 -3.55 -23.58 11.25
CA PRO A 26 -3.30 -23.22 12.65
C PRO A 26 -1.82 -23.32 13.02
N ALA A 27 -1.16 -24.43 12.67
CA ALA A 27 0.26 -24.65 12.98
C ALA A 27 1.17 -23.69 12.20
N PHE A 28 0.85 -23.43 10.93
CA PHE A 28 1.56 -22.47 10.10
C PHE A 28 1.50 -21.06 10.70
N LEU A 29 0.32 -20.63 11.15
CA LEU A 29 0.15 -19.31 11.74
C LEU A 29 0.94 -19.14 13.03
N GLN A 30 0.97 -20.15 13.92
CA GLN A 30 1.72 -20.04 15.19
C GLN A 30 3.15 -19.54 15.01
N THR A 31 3.82 -19.97 13.94
CA THR A 31 5.23 -19.65 13.67
C THR A 31 5.42 -18.55 12.62
N LEU A 32 4.36 -18.10 11.95
CA LEU A 32 4.45 -17.13 10.87
C LEU A 32 4.94 -15.76 11.39
N PRO A 33 6.08 -15.23 10.91
CA PRO A 33 6.54 -13.91 11.30
C PRO A 33 5.58 -12.81 10.82
N LEU A 34 5.28 -11.84 11.68
CA LEU A 34 4.32 -10.76 11.37
C LEU A 34 4.76 -9.95 10.14
N ALA A 35 6.07 -9.76 9.94
CA ALA A 35 6.63 -9.07 8.79
C ALA A 35 6.35 -9.75 7.44
N LYS A 36 5.91 -11.02 7.43
CA LYS A 36 5.49 -11.73 6.21
C LYS A 36 4.02 -11.45 5.85
N ILE A 37 3.22 -10.91 6.77
CA ILE A 37 1.83 -10.59 6.51
C ILE A 37 1.74 -9.39 5.54
N PRO A 38 1.05 -9.51 4.40
CA PRO A 38 0.89 -8.40 3.45
C PRO A 38 0.29 -7.16 4.10
N GLY A 39 1.04 -6.05 4.12
CA GLY A 39 0.63 -4.80 4.79
C GLY A 39 1.31 -4.56 6.14
N VAL A 40 2.08 -5.52 6.67
CA VAL A 40 3.04 -5.27 7.74
C VAL A 40 4.39 -4.90 7.11
N GLY A 41 4.64 -3.59 6.96
CA GLY A 41 5.93 -3.09 6.48
C GLY A 41 6.99 -3.00 7.58
N LYS A 42 8.24 -2.67 7.21
CA LYS A 42 9.39 -2.56 8.14
C LYS A 42 9.09 -1.74 9.40
N VAL A 43 8.45 -0.58 9.24
CA VAL A 43 8.10 0.33 10.35
C VAL A 43 7.07 -0.31 11.29
N SER A 44 6.02 -0.92 10.74
CA SER A 44 5.00 -1.60 11.55
C SER A 44 5.57 -2.83 12.27
N ALA A 45 6.43 -3.60 11.59
CA ALA A 45 7.11 -4.75 12.18
C ALA A 45 8.00 -4.32 13.37
N ALA A 46 8.79 -3.25 13.23
CA ALA A 46 9.62 -2.74 14.32
C ALA A 46 8.77 -2.28 15.54
N LYS A 47 7.62 -1.63 15.28
CA LYS A 47 6.70 -1.24 16.36
C LYS A 47 6.09 -2.44 17.09
N LEU A 48 5.74 -3.50 16.36
CA LEU A 48 5.22 -4.75 16.93
C LEU A 48 6.30 -5.47 17.74
N GLU A 49 7.51 -5.54 17.20
CA GLU A 49 8.65 -6.18 17.87
C GLU A 49 9.03 -5.45 19.16
N ALA A 50 8.98 -4.12 19.18
CA ALA A 50 9.17 -3.32 20.40
C ALA A 50 8.11 -3.61 21.49
N MET A 51 6.98 -4.21 21.12
CA MET A 51 5.95 -4.69 22.04
C MET A 51 6.08 -6.19 22.37
N GLY A 52 7.15 -6.84 21.91
CA GLY A 52 7.39 -8.28 22.08
C GLY A 52 6.65 -9.17 21.09
N LEU A 53 6.04 -8.61 20.04
CA LEU A 53 5.23 -9.35 19.07
C LEU A 53 6.03 -9.61 17.79
N ARG A 54 6.38 -10.86 17.53
CA ARG A 54 7.19 -11.26 16.37
C ARG A 54 6.46 -12.18 15.41
N THR A 55 5.56 -13.02 15.93
CA THR A 55 4.82 -14.05 15.20
C THR A 55 3.31 -13.85 15.33
N CYS A 56 2.51 -14.47 14.45
CA CYS A 56 1.07 -14.49 14.66
C CYS A 56 0.70 -15.19 15.97
N GLY A 57 1.46 -16.21 16.40
CA GLY A 57 1.25 -16.87 17.70
C GLY A 57 1.34 -15.90 18.89
N ASP A 58 2.23 -14.91 18.82
CA ASP A 58 2.31 -13.85 19.85
C ASP A 58 1.05 -12.97 19.83
N VAL A 59 0.59 -12.58 18.64
CA VAL A 59 -0.62 -11.76 18.45
C VAL A 59 -1.88 -12.50 18.89
N GLN A 60 -1.97 -13.81 18.65
CA GLN A 60 -3.11 -14.63 19.08
C GLN A 60 -3.26 -14.66 20.61
N LYS A 61 -2.16 -14.53 21.35
CA LYS A 61 -2.15 -14.46 22.82
C LYS A 61 -2.41 -13.05 23.36
N CYS A 62 -2.44 -12.05 22.49
CA CYS A 62 -2.67 -10.66 22.86
C CYS A 62 -4.15 -10.30 22.90
N ASP A 63 -4.49 -9.38 23.78
CA ASP A 63 -5.80 -8.75 23.81
C ASP A 63 -6.02 -7.88 22.55
N LEU A 64 -7.11 -8.14 21.85
CA LEU A 64 -7.54 -7.36 20.68
C LEU A 64 -7.71 -5.87 21.03
N VAL A 65 -8.19 -5.54 22.23
CA VAL A 65 -8.38 -4.14 22.66
C VAL A 65 -7.05 -3.38 22.67
N MET A 66 -5.96 -4.03 23.10
CA MET A 66 -4.63 -3.44 23.09
C MET A 66 -4.17 -3.13 21.66
N LEU A 67 -4.36 -4.08 20.73
CA LEU A 67 -4.00 -3.90 19.32
C LEU A 67 -4.81 -2.78 18.66
N LEU A 68 -6.11 -2.71 18.96
CA LEU A 68 -6.99 -1.62 18.50
C LEU A 68 -6.54 -0.26 19.02
N LYS A 69 -6.22 -0.15 20.32
CA LYS A 69 -5.75 1.10 20.91
C LYS A 69 -4.44 1.59 20.28
N ARG A 70 -3.53 0.67 19.97
CA ARG A 70 -2.19 1.04 19.45
C ARG A 70 -2.15 1.25 17.94
N PHE A 71 -2.96 0.50 17.18
CA PHE A 71 -2.86 0.43 15.72
C PHE A 71 -4.19 0.71 14.99
N GLY A 72 -5.28 0.98 15.71
CA GLY A 72 -6.60 1.27 15.14
C GLY A 72 -7.10 0.14 14.23
N LYS A 73 -7.59 0.51 13.04
CA LYS A 73 -8.08 -0.44 12.03
C LYS A 73 -7.02 -1.48 11.64
N PHE A 74 -5.74 -1.10 11.60
CA PHE A 74 -4.67 -2.04 11.29
C PHE A 74 -4.53 -3.12 12.37
N GLY A 75 -4.71 -2.77 13.65
CA GLY A 75 -4.68 -3.73 14.76
C GLY A 75 -5.73 -4.82 14.62
N ARG A 76 -6.95 -4.45 14.22
CA ARG A 76 -8.01 -5.42 13.90
C ARG A 76 -7.61 -6.37 12.79
N ILE A 77 -7.15 -5.84 11.66
CA ILE A 77 -6.73 -6.63 10.50
C ILE A 77 -5.58 -7.56 10.85
N LEU A 78 -4.62 -7.09 11.66
CA LEU A 78 -3.49 -7.88 12.12
C LEU A 78 -3.94 -9.06 12.98
N TRP A 79 -4.86 -8.81 13.91
CA TRP A 79 -5.43 -9.85 14.77
C TRP A 79 -6.21 -10.88 13.96
N GLU A 80 -7.13 -10.45 13.10
CA GLU A 80 -7.92 -11.34 12.22
C GLU A 80 -7.02 -12.25 11.38
N ARG A 81 -6.00 -11.68 10.73
CA ARG A 81 -5.06 -12.47 9.93
C ARG A 81 -4.19 -13.39 10.75
N SER A 82 -3.85 -13.00 11.98
CA SER A 82 -3.13 -13.87 12.90
C SER A 82 -3.98 -15.10 13.29
N GLN A 83 -5.31 -14.99 13.23
CA GLN A 83 -6.26 -16.11 13.36
C GLN A 83 -6.58 -16.81 12.03
N GLY A 84 -5.94 -16.44 10.91
CA GLY A 84 -6.22 -16.99 9.59
C GLY A 84 -7.45 -16.41 8.89
N ILE A 85 -8.10 -15.42 9.50
CA ILE A 85 -9.32 -14.80 9.01
C ILE A 85 -8.95 -13.74 7.97
N ASP A 86 -9.53 -13.86 6.78
CA ASP A 86 -9.46 -12.87 5.71
C ASP A 86 -10.64 -13.12 4.75
N GLU A 87 -11.74 -12.43 5.04
CA GLU A 87 -13.04 -12.49 4.37
C GLU A 87 -13.10 -11.68 3.08
N ARG A 88 -11.99 -11.06 2.66
CA ARG A 88 -11.98 -10.27 1.42
C ARG A 88 -12.18 -11.19 0.21
N ASP A 89 -13.17 -10.87 -0.60
CA ASP A 89 -13.38 -11.56 -1.87
C ASP A 89 -12.24 -11.32 -2.87
N VAL A 90 -12.07 -12.28 -3.77
CA VAL A 90 -11.28 -12.08 -4.98
C VAL A 90 -12.11 -11.24 -5.93
N ASN A 91 -11.68 -10.01 -6.18
CA ASN A 91 -12.30 -9.13 -7.16
C ASN A 91 -11.34 -8.97 -8.35
N SER A 92 -11.77 -9.45 -9.52
CA SER A 92 -11.07 -9.32 -10.79
C SER A 92 -11.23 -7.92 -11.41
N GLU A 93 -12.27 -7.20 -11.01
CA GLU A 93 -12.59 -5.88 -11.51
C GLU A 93 -12.10 -4.78 -10.55
N ARG A 94 -11.55 -3.70 -11.11
CA ARG A 94 -11.10 -2.57 -10.32
C ARG A 94 -11.40 -1.27 -11.05
N LEU A 95 -12.31 -0.48 -10.48
CA LEU A 95 -12.47 0.91 -10.86
C LEU A 95 -11.24 1.71 -10.39
N ARG A 96 -10.56 2.35 -11.34
CA ARG A 96 -9.42 3.22 -11.08
C ARG A 96 -9.92 4.46 -10.32
N LYS A 97 -9.39 4.69 -9.11
CA LYS A 97 -9.78 5.83 -8.27
C LYS A 97 -8.92 7.09 -8.47
N SER A 98 -7.68 6.92 -8.92
CA SER A 98 -6.75 8.01 -9.21
C SER A 98 -5.81 7.62 -10.34
N VAL A 99 -5.35 8.62 -11.09
CA VAL A 99 -4.32 8.50 -12.13
C VAL A 99 -3.24 9.53 -11.81
N GLY A 100 -1.97 9.12 -11.89
CA GLY A 100 -0.84 9.99 -11.58
C GLY A 100 0.36 9.68 -12.48
N VAL A 101 1.21 10.70 -12.60
CA VAL A 101 2.56 10.64 -13.17
C VAL A 101 3.49 11.32 -12.19
N GLU A 102 4.66 10.75 -12.01
CA GLU A 102 5.69 11.30 -11.12
C GLU A 102 7.05 10.96 -11.69
N ARG A 103 8.03 11.82 -11.43
CA ARG A 103 9.41 11.63 -11.86
C ARG A 103 10.33 12.08 -10.73
N THR A 104 11.30 11.23 -10.39
CA THR A 104 12.42 11.63 -9.54
C THR A 104 13.48 12.25 -10.45
N MET A 105 13.94 13.45 -10.10
CA MET A 105 14.95 14.14 -10.89
C MET A 105 16.34 13.51 -10.67
N ALA A 106 17.25 13.70 -11.62
CA ALA A 106 18.63 13.26 -11.47
C ALA A 106 19.42 14.17 -10.52
N GLU A 107 19.09 15.45 -10.52
CA GLU A 107 19.64 16.50 -9.67
C GLU A 107 18.47 17.31 -9.08
N ASP A 108 18.69 17.92 -7.93
CA ASP A 108 17.70 18.79 -7.30
C ASP A 108 17.52 20.07 -8.12
N ILE A 109 16.29 20.60 -8.11
CA ILE A 109 15.93 21.85 -8.78
C ILE A 109 15.79 22.96 -7.75
N HIS A 110 16.14 24.18 -8.12
CA HIS A 110 16.21 25.30 -7.18
C HIS A 110 15.37 26.51 -7.62
N HIS A 111 14.80 26.47 -8.83
CA HIS A 111 14.02 27.56 -9.40
C HIS A 111 12.61 27.13 -9.78
N TRP A 112 11.66 28.05 -9.63
CA TRP A 112 10.25 27.82 -9.98
C TRP A 112 10.05 27.48 -11.46
N SER A 113 10.82 28.10 -12.35
CA SER A 113 10.77 27.84 -13.79
C SER A 113 11.12 26.39 -14.14
N GLU A 114 11.94 25.71 -13.33
CA GLU A 114 12.27 24.30 -13.52
C GLU A 114 11.09 23.41 -13.16
N CYS A 115 10.35 23.76 -12.09
CA CYS A 115 9.09 23.10 -11.73
C CYS A 115 8.07 23.19 -12.88
N GLU A 116 7.89 24.39 -13.45
CA GLU A 116 6.98 24.60 -14.59
C GLU A 116 7.39 23.75 -15.79
N ALA A 117 8.67 23.74 -16.15
CA ALA A 117 9.18 22.93 -17.24
C ALA A 117 8.96 21.41 -17.02
N ILE A 118 9.02 20.94 -15.78
CA ILE A 118 8.71 19.55 -15.42
C ILE A 118 7.21 19.28 -15.59
N ILE A 119 6.34 20.17 -15.11
CA ILE A 119 4.89 20.03 -15.26
C ILE A 119 4.50 20.00 -16.74
N GLU A 120 5.09 20.85 -17.58
CA GLU A 120 4.86 20.84 -19.03
C GLU A 120 5.22 19.50 -19.69
N ARG A 121 6.21 18.78 -19.14
CA ARG A 121 6.59 17.45 -19.62
C ARG A 121 5.69 16.35 -19.08
N LEU A 122 5.24 16.45 -17.82
CA LEU A 122 4.42 15.44 -17.15
C LEU A 122 2.95 15.52 -17.55
N TYR A 123 2.41 16.71 -17.76
CA TYR A 123 0.98 16.93 -18.01
C TYR A 123 0.45 16.15 -19.24
N PRO A 124 1.11 16.16 -20.41
CA PRO A 124 0.64 15.37 -21.57
C PRO A 124 0.61 13.86 -21.30
N GLU A 125 1.51 13.36 -20.45
CA GLU A 125 1.48 11.96 -20.05
C GLU A 125 0.31 11.67 -19.09
N LEU A 126 0.07 12.56 -18.13
CA LEU A 126 -1.08 12.46 -17.22
C LEU A 126 -2.40 12.43 -17.98
N GLU A 127 -2.58 13.39 -18.90
CA GLU A 127 -3.77 13.49 -19.75
C GLU A 127 -3.96 12.23 -20.58
N ARG A 128 -2.90 11.74 -21.25
CA ARG A 128 -2.94 10.50 -22.03
C ARG A 128 -3.31 9.29 -21.16
N ARG A 129 -2.78 9.18 -19.95
CA ARG A 129 -3.12 8.10 -19.01
C ARG A 129 -4.56 8.22 -18.50
N LEU A 130 -5.04 9.44 -18.25
CA LEU A 130 -6.41 9.69 -17.82
C LEU A 130 -7.41 9.36 -18.92
N ALA A 131 -7.16 9.80 -20.15
CA ALA A 131 -8.03 9.55 -21.31
C ALA A 131 -8.29 8.06 -21.55
N LYS A 132 -7.32 7.19 -21.27
CA LYS A 132 -7.47 5.72 -21.36
C LYS A 132 -8.46 5.13 -20.35
N VAL A 133 -8.61 5.78 -19.20
CA VAL A 133 -9.47 5.33 -18.10
C VAL A 133 -10.81 6.05 -18.12
N LYS A 134 -10.80 7.34 -18.49
CA LYS A 134 -11.90 8.27 -18.41
C LYS A 134 -11.80 9.30 -19.55
N PRO A 135 -12.34 9.00 -20.74
CA PRO A 135 -12.16 9.80 -21.95
C PRO A 135 -12.69 11.24 -21.87
N ASP A 136 -13.67 11.50 -21.00
CA ASP A 136 -14.21 12.84 -20.74
C ASP A 136 -13.29 13.74 -19.89
N LEU A 137 -12.18 13.19 -19.39
CA LEU A 137 -11.20 13.83 -18.51
C LEU A 137 -11.81 14.42 -17.22
N LEU A 138 -13.00 13.99 -16.81
CA LEU A 138 -13.60 14.45 -15.57
C LEU A 138 -12.85 13.87 -14.37
N ILE A 139 -12.62 14.70 -13.36
CA ILE A 139 -11.94 14.32 -12.11
C ILE A 139 -12.67 14.97 -10.95
N ALA A 140 -12.48 14.45 -9.75
CA ALA A 140 -12.96 15.14 -8.55
C ALA A 140 -11.96 16.22 -8.08
N ARG A 141 -10.66 15.95 -8.26
CA ARG A 141 -9.54 16.76 -7.77
C ARG A 141 -8.31 16.53 -8.65
N GLN A 142 -7.45 17.54 -8.73
CA GLN A 142 -6.08 17.43 -9.23
C GLN A 142 -5.11 17.86 -8.14
N GLY A 143 -3.88 17.35 -8.15
CA GLY A 143 -2.90 17.70 -7.14
C GLY A 143 -1.47 17.55 -7.62
N VAL A 144 -0.58 18.31 -6.98
CA VAL A 144 0.86 18.28 -7.21
C VAL A 144 1.53 17.79 -5.95
N LYS A 145 2.48 16.86 -6.12
CA LYS A 145 3.33 16.35 -5.04
C LYS A 145 4.76 16.78 -5.31
N LEU A 146 5.37 17.38 -4.30
CA LEU A 146 6.79 17.70 -4.28
C LEU A 146 7.49 16.85 -3.23
N LYS A 147 8.72 16.44 -3.54
CA LYS A 147 9.61 15.75 -2.62
C LYS A 147 10.92 16.54 -2.57
N PHE A 148 11.36 16.88 -1.38
CA PHE A 148 12.58 17.65 -1.14
C PHE A 148 13.80 16.73 -0.98
N ASP A 149 14.99 17.32 -0.96
CA ASP A 149 16.30 16.67 -0.80
C ASP A 149 16.42 15.87 0.51
N ASP A 150 15.76 16.34 1.57
CA ASP A 150 15.63 15.68 2.87
C ASP A 150 14.55 14.58 2.90
N PHE A 151 13.99 14.23 1.74
CA PHE A 151 12.94 13.23 1.53
C PHE A 151 11.57 13.59 2.13
N GLN A 152 11.39 14.79 2.68
CA GLN A 152 10.06 15.28 3.04
C GLN A 152 9.19 15.47 1.80
N GLN A 153 7.88 15.29 1.97
CA GLN A 153 6.91 15.41 0.89
C GLN A 153 5.82 16.39 1.27
N THR A 154 5.46 17.25 0.33
CA THR A 154 4.24 18.06 0.41
C THR A 154 3.33 17.72 -0.76
N THR A 155 2.02 17.78 -0.55
CA THR A 155 1.02 17.58 -1.60
C THR A 155 -0.01 18.68 -1.48
N GLN A 156 -0.24 19.38 -2.58
CA GLN A 156 -1.33 20.35 -2.69
C GLN A 156 -2.37 19.80 -3.65
N GLU A 157 -3.63 19.80 -3.22
CA GLU A 157 -4.77 19.39 -4.04
C GLU A 157 -5.72 20.57 -4.29
N HIS A 158 -6.38 20.55 -5.44
CA HIS A 158 -7.41 21.49 -5.84
C HIS A 158 -8.62 20.71 -6.36
N VAL A 159 -9.81 21.04 -5.85
CA VAL A 159 -11.09 20.50 -6.35
C VAL A 159 -11.39 21.16 -7.69
N TRP A 160 -11.30 20.38 -8.75
CA TRP A 160 -11.58 20.84 -10.11
C TRP A 160 -12.24 19.69 -10.88
N PRO A 161 -13.36 19.92 -11.58
CA PRO A 161 -14.20 18.84 -12.11
C PRO A 161 -13.62 18.17 -13.37
N ARG A 162 -12.56 18.72 -13.96
CA ARG A 162 -11.95 18.26 -15.20
C ARG A 162 -10.46 18.50 -15.13
N LEU A 163 -9.63 17.62 -15.69
CA LEU A 163 -8.19 17.88 -15.72
C LEU A 163 -7.91 19.18 -16.49
N ASN A 164 -7.24 20.13 -15.83
CA ASN A 164 -6.85 21.40 -16.42
C ASN A 164 -5.44 21.79 -15.96
N LYS A 165 -4.66 22.36 -16.88
CA LYS A 165 -3.34 22.93 -16.59
C LYS A 165 -3.43 24.41 -16.18
N ALA A 166 -4.42 25.14 -16.70
CA ALA A 166 -4.62 26.57 -16.47
C ALA A 166 -5.24 26.88 -15.11
#